data_AF-A0A2N7RFU7-F1
#
_entry.id   AF-A0A2N7RFU7-F1
#
_cell.length_a   1.000
_cell.length_b   1.000
_cell.length_c   1.000
_cell.angle_alpha   90.00
_cell.angle_beta   90.00
_cell.angle_gamma   90.00
#
_symmetry.space_group_name_H-M   'P 1'
#
loop_
_entity.id
_entity.type
_entity.pdbx_description
1 polymer ?
#
loop_
_entity_poly.entity_id
_entity_poly.type
_entity_poly.pdbx_seq_one_letter_code
_entity_poly.pdbx_strand_id
1 'polypeptide(L)'
;MARGGVNKAVVQIARTAILARGEHPSIDAVRIELGNTGSKTTIHRYLKELDDGSQPVEASAEPINDELTALVSRLAQRLKEQAQEPIEQAREQFEEQRETLEAQLKQVRQALEQLEQQHDIQGAALARESGALNETRSMLQTEQTRNAGLNQALADFELRLQDKDEQIRSLEEKHLHARDALEHYRNATKEQREQEQARHEGQMQQLQMELRQAQQSALVRQDEITQLHRDNERLLTENRGTQRELSLLQDQLKHSNQRQDQLLEQASRVDSERTLLQERLRVALLESQTLKQNVDEQLQLNQSLEKELTKTQASLEDSLRLAATVAAAPDTAKAKDA
;
A
#
# COMPACT_ATOMS: atom_id res chain seq x y z
N MET A 1 -19.71 75.16 164.07
CA MET A 1 -21.18 75.23 163.88
C MET A 1 -21.78 73.88 164.20
N ALA A 2 -22.66 73.80 165.21
CA ALA A 2 -23.39 72.56 165.49
C ALA A 2 -24.33 72.24 164.31
N ARG A 3 -24.28 71.02 163.78
CA ARG A 3 -25.18 70.54 162.73
C ARG A 3 -26.08 69.46 163.33
N GLY A 4 -27.39 69.67 163.19
CA GLY A 4 -28.42 68.88 163.86
C GLY A 4 -28.44 67.41 163.46
N GLY A 5 -29.00 66.57 164.33
CA GLY A 5 -29.23 65.16 164.04
C GLY A 5 -30.18 64.96 162.85
N VAL A 6 -29.98 63.87 162.12
CA VAL A 6 -30.80 63.51 160.94
C VAL A 6 -32.20 63.08 161.40
N ASN A 7 -33.24 63.69 160.81
CA ASN A 7 -34.65 63.37 161.08
C ASN A 7 -35.23 62.39 160.03
N LYS A 8 -36.23 61.60 160.46
CA LYS A 8 -36.92 60.57 159.64
C LYS A 8 -37.41 61.09 158.28
N ALA A 9 -37.99 62.29 158.24
CA ALA A 9 -38.49 62.91 157.00
C ALA A 9 -37.38 63.14 155.95
N VAL A 10 -36.16 63.49 156.38
CA VAL A 10 -35.03 63.72 155.45
C VAL A 10 -34.54 62.39 154.86
N VAL A 11 -34.54 61.33 155.68
CA VAL A 11 -34.25 59.95 155.23
C VAL A 11 -35.30 59.47 154.22
N GLN A 12 -36.57 59.82 154.42
CA GLN A 12 -37.65 59.46 153.49
C GLN A 12 -37.51 60.18 152.14
N ILE A 13 -37.16 61.47 152.12
CA ILE A 13 -36.89 62.23 150.89
C ILE A 13 -35.69 61.66 150.13
N ALA A 14 -34.59 61.32 150.84
CA ALA A 14 -33.44 60.67 150.22
C ALA A 14 -33.80 59.28 149.63
N ARG A 15 -34.57 58.46 150.35
CA ARG A 15 -35.08 57.16 149.87
C ARG A 15 -35.90 57.31 148.59
N THR A 16 -36.84 58.25 148.53
CA THR A 16 -37.69 58.45 147.34
C THR A 16 -36.91 59.03 146.16
N ALA A 17 -35.93 59.90 146.40
CA ALA A 17 -35.04 60.43 145.35
C ALA A 17 -34.09 59.37 144.75
N ILE A 18 -33.75 58.32 145.49
CA ILE A 18 -32.97 57.17 145.00
C ILE A 18 -33.88 56.22 144.20
N LEU A 19 -35.08 55.90 144.73
CA LEU A 19 -36.06 55.06 144.03
C LEU A 19 -36.53 55.68 142.70
N ALA A 20 -36.71 57.01 142.65
CA ALA A 20 -37.03 57.73 141.42
C ALA A 20 -35.91 57.68 140.35
N ARG A 21 -34.67 57.38 140.76
CA ARG A 21 -33.53 57.10 139.85
C ARG A 21 -33.42 55.62 139.45
N GLY A 22 -34.28 54.74 139.97
CA GLY A 22 -34.27 53.31 139.68
C GLY A 22 -33.22 52.51 140.47
N GLU A 23 -32.55 53.12 141.44
CA GLU A 23 -31.54 52.47 142.28
C GLU A 23 -32.13 51.92 143.59
N HIS A 24 -31.48 50.89 144.17
CA HIS A 24 -31.92 50.32 145.45
C HIS A 24 -31.41 51.16 146.64
N PRO A 25 -32.31 51.66 147.52
CA PRO A 25 -31.94 52.55 148.64
C PRO A 25 -31.26 51.79 149.78
N SER A 26 -29.95 51.54 149.64
CA SER A 26 -29.10 51.02 150.71
C SER A 26 -28.73 52.11 151.75
N ILE A 27 -28.31 51.70 152.95
CA ILE A 27 -27.89 52.62 154.03
C ILE A 27 -26.84 53.62 153.54
N ASP A 28 -25.87 53.16 152.74
CA ASP A 28 -24.78 54.00 152.26
C ASP A 28 -25.20 54.88 151.09
N ALA A 29 -26.06 54.42 150.18
CA ALA A 29 -26.65 55.28 149.13
C ALA A 29 -27.46 56.43 149.75
N VAL A 30 -28.32 56.13 150.73
CA VAL A 30 -29.10 57.14 151.47
C VAL A 30 -28.18 58.09 152.25
N ARG A 31 -27.07 57.61 152.80
CA ARG A 31 -26.09 58.44 153.51
C ARG A 31 -25.31 59.36 152.57
N ILE A 32 -25.00 58.93 151.35
CA ILE A 32 -24.34 59.75 150.32
C ILE A 32 -25.28 60.89 149.90
N GLU A 33 -26.55 60.62 149.62
CA GLU A 33 -27.57 61.63 149.31
C GLU A 33 -27.81 62.62 150.46
N LEU A 34 -27.67 62.17 151.71
CA LEU A 34 -27.66 63.03 152.91
C LEU A 34 -26.32 63.77 153.14
N GLY A 35 -25.43 63.83 152.15
CA GLY A 35 -24.16 64.55 152.22
C GLY A 35 -23.16 63.96 153.23
N ASN A 36 -23.15 62.63 153.39
CA ASN A 36 -22.40 61.88 154.40
C ASN A 36 -22.75 62.21 155.87
N THR A 37 -23.87 62.91 156.11
CA THR A 37 -24.36 63.22 157.47
C THR A 37 -25.22 62.10 158.06
N GLY A 38 -25.26 62.03 159.40
CA GLY A 38 -25.92 60.95 160.13
C GLY A 38 -25.04 59.70 160.33
N SER A 39 -25.30 58.97 161.42
CA SER A 39 -24.70 57.66 161.68
C SER A 39 -25.44 56.57 160.91
N LYS A 40 -24.72 55.53 160.46
CA LYS A 40 -25.32 54.39 159.76
C LYS A 40 -26.46 53.74 160.57
N THR A 41 -26.33 53.70 161.90
CA THR A 41 -27.33 53.14 162.82
C THR A 41 -28.64 53.93 162.85
N THR A 42 -28.60 55.27 162.85
CA THR A 42 -29.80 56.11 162.84
C THR A 42 -30.50 56.07 161.48
N ILE A 43 -29.75 56.04 160.38
CA ILE A 43 -30.30 55.90 159.02
C ILE A 43 -30.98 54.53 158.85
N HIS A 44 -30.31 53.45 159.27
CA HIS A 44 -30.88 52.09 159.22
C HIS A 44 -32.16 51.95 160.04
N ARG A 45 -32.21 52.54 161.25
CA ARG A 45 -33.44 52.57 162.07
C ARG A 45 -34.58 53.23 161.31
N TYR A 46 -34.37 54.43 160.76
CA TYR A 46 -35.44 55.15 160.05
C TYR A 46 -35.83 54.51 158.71
N LEU A 47 -34.92 53.84 158.00
CA LEU A 47 -35.26 53.04 156.82
C LEU A 47 -36.18 51.87 157.19
N LYS A 48 -35.84 51.10 158.23
CA LYS A 48 -36.69 49.99 158.68
C LYS A 48 -38.08 50.48 159.13
N GLU A 49 -38.16 51.56 159.90
CA GLU A 49 -39.43 52.19 160.28
C GLU A 49 -40.22 52.83 159.11
N LEU A 50 -39.67 52.85 157.89
CA LEU A 50 -40.34 53.30 156.66
C LEU A 50 -40.70 52.13 155.72
N ASP A 51 -40.05 50.97 155.85
CA ASP A 51 -40.41 49.73 155.16
C ASP A 51 -41.58 49.03 155.88
N ASP A 52 -41.53 48.94 157.21
CA ASP A 52 -42.58 48.32 158.05
C ASP A 52 -43.93 49.09 158.03
N GLY A 53 -43.96 50.30 157.45
CA GLY A 53 -45.15 51.15 157.32
C GLY A 53 -45.89 51.03 155.98
N SER A 54 -45.44 50.18 155.07
CA SER A 54 -45.99 50.03 153.71
C SER A 54 -46.73 48.70 153.49
N GLN A 55 -47.80 48.49 154.26
CA GLN A 55 -48.80 47.43 154.07
C GLN A 55 -50.22 48.00 154.23
N PRO A 56 -50.97 48.09 153.11
CA PRO A 56 -52.41 47.81 153.05
C PRO A 56 -52.64 46.69 152.00
N VAL A 57 -53.34 45.57 152.23
CA VAL A 57 -54.50 45.24 153.09
C VAL A 57 -55.76 46.05 152.75
N GLU A 58 -56.82 45.31 152.38
CA GLU A 58 -58.24 45.73 152.27
C GLU A 58 -58.63 46.69 151.11
N ALA A 59 -59.86 46.68 150.57
CA ALA A 59 -61.00 45.76 150.74
C ALA A 59 -61.98 45.86 149.55
N SER A 60 -62.97 44.95 149.53
CA SER A 60 -64.13 44.90 148.64
C SER A 60 -65.05 46.13 148.71
N ALA A 61 -65.49 46.64 147.55
CA ALA A 61 -66.71 47.43 147.43
C ALA A 61 -67.35 47.32 146.02
N GLU A 62 -68.60 46.86 145.99
CA GLU A 62 -69.65 47.03 144.95
C GLU A 62 -69.55 46.29 143.59
N PRO A 63 -70.63 45.60 143.14
CA PRO A 63 -70.65 44.77 141.93
C PRO A 63 -70.67 45.56 140.60
N ILE A 64 -70.75 46.89 140.64
CA ILE A 64 -70.91 47.74 139.46
C ILE A 64 -69.60 47.86 138.66
N ASN A 65 -68.44 47.82 139.33
CA ASN A 65 -67.14 47.93 138.66
C ASN A 65 -66.78 46.67 137.85
N ASP A 66 -67.18 45.48 138.33
CA ASP A 66 -66.99 44.23 137.59
C ASP A 66 -67.90 44.15 136.36
N GLU A 67 -69.14 44.65 136.45
CA GLU A 67 -70.03 44.74 135.28
C GLU A 67 -69.53 45.76 134.24
N LEU A 68 -69.02 46.92 134.68
CA LEU A 68 -68.45 47.93 133.78
C LEU A 68 -67.15 47.44 133.12
N THR A 69 -66.26 46.78 133.85
CA THR A 69 -65.05 46.19 133.26
C THR A 69 -65.37 44.99 132.36
N ALA A 70 -66.40 44.20 132.66
CA ALA A 70 -66.93 43.17 131.75
C ALA A 70 -67.54 43.75 130.47
N LEU A 71 -68.23 44.90 130.56
CA LEU A 71 -68.76 45.61 129.39
C LEU A 71 -67.67 46.26 128.55
N VAL A 72 -66.69 46.93 129.17
CA VAL A 72 -65.55 47.54 128.47
C VAL A 72 -64.65 46.49 127.83
N SER A 73 -64.41 45.35 128.49
CA SER A 73 -63.66 44.23 127.89
C SER A 73 -64.42 43.60 126.72
N ARG A 74 -65.73 43.36 126.83
CA ARG A 74 -66.58 42.94 125.69
C ARG A 74 -66.57 43.96 124.54
N LEU A 75 -66.59 45.26 124.83
CA LEU A 75 -66.60 46.30 123.80
C LEU A 75 -65.22 46.47 123.15
N ALA A 76 -64.13 46.33 123.92
CA ALA A 76 -62.77 46.28 123.39
C ALA A 76 -62.51 44.99 122.58
N GLN A 77 -63.11 43.87 122.97
CA GLN A 77 -63.07 42.62 122.20
C GLN A 77 -63.85 42.76 120.89
N ARG A 78 -65.08 43.31 120.93
CA ARG A 78 -65.88 43.59 119.73
C ARG A 78 -65.21 44.60 118.79
N LEU A 79 -64.52 45.62 119.33
CA LEU A 79 -63.71 46.54 118.52
C LEU A 79 -62.48 45.87 117.90
N LYS A 80 -61.85 44.89 118.57
CA LYS A 80 -60.79 44.08 117.98
C LYS A 80 -61.33 43.20 116.87
N GLU A 81 -62.43 42.49 117.10
CA GLU A 81 -63.11 41.66 116.10
C GLU A 81 -63.50 42.51 114.86
N GLN A 82 -64.11 43.68 115.05
CA GLN A 82 -64.47 44.63 113.97
C GLN A 82 -63.26 45.26 113.26
N ALA A 83 -62.09 45.34 113.91
CA ALA A 83 -60.84 45.79 113.28
C ALA A 83 -60.08 44.64 112.59
N GLN A 84 -60.30 43.40 113.03
CA GLN A 84 -59.71 42.19 112.45
C GLN A 84 -60.47 41.74 111.19
N GLU A 85 -61.80 41.80 111.19
CA GLU A 85 -62.65 41.44 110.05
C GLU A 85 -62.23 42.07 108.70
N PRO A 86 -62.00 43.39 108.56
CA PRO A 86 -61.52 43.97 107.31
C PRO A 86 -60.05 43.65 106.99
N ILE A 87 -59.23 43.31 108.00
CA ILE A 87 -57.84 42.87 107.81
C ILE A 87 -57.82 41.43 107.29
N GLU A 88 -58.72 40.57 107.77
CA GLU A 88 -58.90 39.20 107.32
C GLU A 88 -59.45 39.18 105.89
N GLN A 89 -60.51 39.94 105.58
CA GLN A 89 -61.02 40.10 104.21
C GLN A 89 -59.96 40.64 103.23
N ALA A 90 -59.13 41.60 103.64
CA ALA A 90 -58.04 42.12 102.81
C ALA A 90 -56.90 41.11 102.62
N ARG A 91 -56.67 40.21 103.59
CA ARG A 91 -55.71 39.10 103.45
C ARG A 91 -56.24 38.02 102.52
N GLU A 92 -57.51 37.62 102.67
CA GLU A 92 -58.15 36.65 101.76
C GLU A 92 -58.10 37.14 100.31
N GLN A 93 -58.51 38.39 100.05
CA GLN A 93 -58.43 38.99 98.71
C GLN A 93 -56.99 39.08 98.18
N PHE A 94 -56.00 39.34 99.03
CA PHE A 94 -54.60 39.35 98.64
C PHE A 94 -54.05 37.94 98.37
N GLU A 95 -54.48 36.93 99.14
CA GLU A 95 -54.12 35.53 98.94
C GLU A 95 -54.73 35.00 97.64
N GLU A 96 -56.00 35.28 97.34
CA GLU A 96 -56.64 35.00 96.05
C GLU A 96 -55.90 35.66 94.87
N GLN A 97 -55.53 36.94 95.00
CA GLN A 97 -54.74 37.66 93.99
C GLN A 97 -53.34 37.05 93.83
N ARG A 98 -52.69 36.62 94.92
CA ARG A 98 -51.38 35.96 94.86
C ARG A 98 -51.48 34.59 94.18
N GLU A 99 -52.48 33.79 94.54
CA GLU A 99 -52.70 32.46 93.95
C GLU A 99 -53.04 32.54 92.46
N THR A 100 -53.89 33.50 92.04
CA THR A 100 -54.20 33.71 90.62
C THR A 100 -52.98 34.18 89.83
N LEU A 101 -52.16 35.09 90.36
CA LEU A 101 -50.90 35.51 89.73
C LEU A 101 -49.86 34.38 89.70
N GLU A 102 -49.75 33.57 90.75
CA GLU A 102 -48.90 32.38 90.78
C GLU A 102 -49.35 31.34 89.76
N ALA A 103 -50.66 31.12 89.59
CA ALA A 103 -51.22 30.23 88.58
C ALA A 103 -50.92 30.72 87.16
N GLN A 104 -51.09 32.02 86.89
CA GLN A 104 -50.72 32.63 85.62
C GLN A 104 -49.21 32.51 85.34
N LEU A 105 -48.36 32.76 86.34
CA LEU A 105 -46.91 32.57 86.21
C LEU A 105 -46.53 31.12 85.91
N LYS A 106 -47.19 30.14 86.55
CA LYS A 106 -47.00 28.71 86.27
C LYS A 106 -47.41 28.36 84.84
N GLN A 107 -48.56 28.86 84.37
CA GLN A 107 -49.04 28.65 82.99
C GLN A 107 -48.10 29.27 81.95
N VAL A 108 -47.66 30.52 82.14
CA VAL A 108 -46.75 31.19 81.20
C VAL A 108 -45.38 30.51 81.16
N ARG A 109 -44.85 30.03 82.29
CA ARG A 109 -43.61 29.24 82.32
C ARG A 109 -43.75 27.92 81.57
N GLN A 110 -44.84 27.18 81.78
CA GLN A 110 -45.12 25.95 81.02
C GLN A 110 -45.26 26.21 79.52
N ALA A 111 -45.90 27.32 79.12
CA ALA A 111 -46.00 27.70 77.71
C ALA A 111 -44.64 28.09 77.10
N LEU A 112 -43.77 28.78 77.86
CA LEU A 112 -42.39 29.08 77.45
C LEU A 112 -41.56 27.80 77.29
N GLU A 113 -41.56 26.91 78.28
CA GLU A 113 -40.86 25.61 78.22
C GLU A 113 -41.32 24.78 77.01
N GLN A 114 -42.61 24.77 76.71
CA GLN A 114 -43.15 24.10 75.50
C GLN A 114 -42.70 24.77 74.20
N LEU A 115 -42.65 26.11 74.16
CA LEU A 115 -42.23 26.86 72.98
C LEU A 115 -40.72 26.71 72.72
N GLU A 116 -39.90 26.72 73.77
CA GLU A 116 -38.47 26.42 73.72
C GLU A 116 -38.22 25.00 73.19
N GLN A 117 -38.91 23.99 73.74
CA GLN A 117 -38.84 22.61 73.23
C GLN A 117 -39.25 22.50 71.76
N GLN A 118 -40.31 23.19 71.34
CA GLN A 118 -40.74 23.20 69.93
C GLN A 118 -39.70 23.88 69.03
N HIS A 119 -39.10 24.99 69.48
CA HIS A 119 -38.05 25.69 68.76
C HIS A 119 -36.79 24.81 68.60
N ASP A 120 -36.38 24.10 69.65
CA ASP A 120 -35.24 23.18 69.60
C ASP A 120 -35.49 21.99 68.65
N ILE A 121 -36.70 21.42 68.67
CA ILE A 121 -37.12 20.36 67.73
C ILE A 121 -37.09 20.87 66.28
N GLN A 122 -37.61 22.08 66.03
CA GLN A 122 -37.60 22.69 64.71
C GLN A 122 -36.18 23.04 64.24
N GLY A 123 -35.33 23.57 65.12
CA GLY A 123 -33.92 23.84 64.86
C GLY A 123 -33.15 22.56 64.51
N ALA A 124 -33.37 21.47 65.25
CA ALA A 124 -32.78 20.17 64.96
C ALA A 124 -33.29 19.57 63.63
N ALA A 125 -34.57 19.75 63.29
CA ALA A 125 -35.12 19.32 62.00
C ALA A 125 -34.53 20.12 60.83
N LEU A 126 -34.48 21.45 60.92
CA LEU A 126 -33.87 22.33 59.92
C LEU A 126 -32.38 22.03 59.72
N ALA A 127 -31.65 21.75 60.81
CA ALA A 127 -30.24 21.35 60.73
C ALA A 127 -30.08 20.05 59.91
N ARG A 128 -30.90 19.02 60.17
CA ARG A 128 -30.88 17.75 59.42
C ARG A 128 -31.21 17.93 57.94
N GLU A 129 -32.29 18.67 57.63
CA GLU A 129 -32.67 18.99 56.24
C GLU A 129 -31.55 19.76 55.53
N SER A 130 -30.92 20.75 56.19
CA SER A 130 -29.79 21.48 55.61
C SER A 130 -28.57 20.58 55.35
N GLY A 131 -28.32 19.58 56.20
CA GLY A 131 -27.31 18.55 55.99
C GLY A 131 -27.61 17.71 54.75
N ALA A 132 -28.81 17.12 54.69
CA ALA A 132 -29.25 16.30 53.57
C ALA A 132 -29.26 17.07 52.22
N LEU A 133 -29.66 18.35 52.24
CA LEU A 133 -29.59 19.24 51.07
C LEU A 133 -28.15 19.52 50.62
N ASN A 134 -27.20 19.64 51.54
CA ASN A 134 -25.79 19.83 51.19
C ASN A 134 -25.13 18.53 50.69
N GLU A 135 -25.48 17.38 51.28
CA GLU A 135 -25.04 16.06 50.80
C GLU A 135 -25.57 15.77 49.39
N THR A 136 -26.87 15.94 49.15
CA THR A 136 -27.47 15.74 47.82
C THR A 136 -26.93 16.71 46.76
N ARG A 137 -26.64 17.97 47.12
CA ARG A 137 -25.93 18.92 46.24
C ARG A 137 -24.52 18.45 45.89
N SER A 138 -23.77 17.95 46.87
CA SER A 138 -22.43 17.39 46.66
C SER A 138 -22.48 16.17 45.73
N MET A 139 -23.40 15.23 45.99
CA MET A 139 -23.63 14.06 45.14
C MET A 139 -24.01 14.46 43.70
N LEU A 140 -24.93 15.42 43.54
CA LEU A 140 -25.32 15.94 42.23
C LEU A 140 -24.13 16.57 41.50
N GLN A 141 -23.28 17.34 42.19
CA GLN A 141 -22.06 17.91 41.60
C GLN A 141 -21.08 16.82 41.15
N THR A 142 -20.89 15.76 41.95
CA THR A 142 -20.02 14.63 41.56
C THR A 142 -20.56 13.83 40.39
N GLU A 143 -21.88 13.63 40.30
CA GLU A 143 -22.48 12.95 39.14
C GLU A 143 -22.52 13.85 37.90
N GLN A 144 -22.64 15.17 38.05
CA GLN A 144 -22.49 16.12 36.93
C GLN A 144 -21.08 16.11 36.33
N THR A 145 -20.03 16.14 37.17
CA THR A 145 -18.64 16.07 36.67
C THR A 145 -18.32 14.70 36.07
N ARG A 146 -18.84 13.62 36.66
CA ARG A 146 -18.77 12.26 36.08
C ARG A 146 -19.48 12.18 34.72
N ASN A 147 -20.69 12.73 34.59
CA ASN A 147 -21.45 12.72 33.35
C ASN A 147 -20.73 13.53 32.26
N ALA A 148 -20.20 14.71 32.59
CA ALA A 148 -19.36 15.49 31.69
C ALA A 148 -18.12 14.72 31.20
N GLY A 149 -17.42 14.03 32.11
CA GLY A 149 -16.28 13.17 31.76
C GLY A 149 -16.65 11.97 30.88
N LEU A 150 -17.82 11.35 31.10
CA LEU A 150 -18.35 10.29 30.24
C LEU A 150 -18.71 10.81 28.84
N ASN A 151 -19.35 11.97 28.74
CA ASN A 151 -19.70 12.58 27.45
C ASN A 151 -18.44 12.99 26.66
N GLN A 152 -17.41 13.49 27.34
CA GLN A 152 -16.12 13.75 26.71
C GLN A 152 -15.47 12.46 26.20
N ALA A 153 -15.44 11.39 27.02
CA ALA A 153 -14.90 10.10 26.60
C ALA A 153 -15.67 9.50 25.41
N LEU A 154 -16.99 9.65 25.36
CA LEU A 154 -17.80 9.25 24.20
C LEU A 154 -17.40 10.03 22.95
N ALA A 155 -17.29 11.36 23.02
CA ALA A 155 -16.84 12.17 21.89
C ALA A 155 -15.41 11.82 21.42
N ASP A 156 -14.48 11.54 22.35
CA ASP A 156 -13.13 11.08 22.04
C ASP A 156 -13.14 9.69 21.35
N PHE A 157 -14.06 8.80 21.72
CA PHE A 157 -14.24 7.49 21.06
C PHE A 157 -14.91 7.63 19.69
N GLU A 158 -15.91 8.51 19.53
CA GLU A 158 -16.55 8.80 18.24
C GLU A 158 -15.54 9.36 17.23
N LEU A 159 -14.68 10.30 17.66
CA LEU A 159 -13.59 10.83 16.82
C LEU A 159 -12.62 9.72 16.40
N ARG A 160 -12.20 8.86 17.34
CA ARG A 160 -11.31 7.71 17.04
C ARG A 160 -11.96 6.68 16.13
N LEU A 161 -13.28 6.50 16.19
CA LEU A 161 -14.01 5.64 15.26
C LEU A 161 -14.03 6.25 13.85
N GLN A 162 -14.30 7.55 13.74
CA GLN A 162 -14.24 8.27 12.45
C GLN A 162 -12.84 8.20 11.82
N ASP A 163 -11.78 8.46 12.59
CA ASP A 163 -10.38 8.29 12.14
C ASP A 163 -10.09 6.87 11.62
N LYS A 164 -10.70 5.85 12.24
CA LYS A 164 -10.53 4.44 11.85
C LYS A 164 -11.33 4.08 10.61
N ASP A 165 -12.56 4.58 10.49
CA ASP A 165 -13.38 4.40 9.29
C ASP A 165 -12.74 5.08 8.07
N GLU A 166 -12.14 6.26 8.23
CA GLU A 166 -11.36 6.92 7.17
C GLU A 166 -10.10 6.14 6.79
N GLN A 167 -9.38 5.60 7.78
CA GLN A 167 -8.23 4.72 7.54
C GLN A 167 -8.63 3.43 6.81
N ILE A 168 -9.77 2.83 7.16
CA ILE A 168 -10.31 1.64 6.47
C ILE A 168 -10.68 1.99 5.03
N ARG A 169 -11.46 3.05 4.79
CA ARG A 169 -11.81 3.50 3.43
C ARG A 169 -10.57 3.76 2.57
N SER A 170 -9.56 4.44 3.11
CA SER A 170 -8.30 4.71 2.40
C SER A 170 -7.49 3.44 2.11
N LEU A 171 -7.64 2.37 2.90
CA LEU A 171 -7.04 1.06 2.61
C LEU A 171 -7.85 0.30 1.56
N GLU A 172 -9.19 0.34 1.64
CA GLU A 172 -10.09 -0.26 0.64
C GLU A 172 -9.88 0.35 -0.74
N GLU A 173 -9.80 1.68 -0.86
CA GLU A 173 -9.45 2.39 -2.10
C GLU A 173 -8.10 1.94 -2.67
N LYS A 174 -7.06 1.84 -1.82
CA LYS A 174 -5.74 1.34 -2.24
C LYS A 174 -5.80 -0.13 -2.69
N HIS A 175 -6.62 -0.96 -2.04
CA HIS A 175 -6.82 -2.35 -2.45
C HIS A 175 -7.59 -2.47 -3.76
N LEU A 176 -8.60 -1.63 -4.00
CA LEU A 176 -9.30 -1.53 -5.28
C LEU A 176 -8.33 -1.10 -6.39
N HIS A 177 -7.60 0.00 -6.21
CA HIS A 177 -6.61 0.44 -7.21
C HIS A 177 -5.51 -0.59 -7.49
N ALA A 178 -5.03 -1.31 -6.46
CA ALA A 178 -4.07 -2.40 -6.65
C ALA A 178 -4.68 -3.58 -7.43
N ARG A 179 -5.95 -3.89 -7.21
CA ARG A 179 -6.69 -4.90 -7.97
C ARG A 179 -6.90 -4.47 -9.42
N ASP A 180 -7.38 -3.26 -9.66
CA ASP A 180 -7.61 -2.72 -11.00
C ASP A 180 -6.32 -2.69 -11.80
N ALA A 181 -5.20 -2.25 -11.20
CA ALA A 181 -3.88 -2.29 -11.81
C ALA A 181 -3.42 -3.71 -12.19
N LEU A 182 -3.72 -4.72 -11.36
CA LEU A 182 -3.45 -6.13 -11.68
C LEU A 182 -4.37 -6.67 -12.79
N GLU A 183 -5.64 -6.26 -12.83
CA GLU A 183 -6.57 -6.62 -13.91
C GLU A 183 -6.14 -5.97 -15.24
N HIS A 184 -5.74 -4.70 -15.24
CA HIS A 184 -5.13 -4.03 -16.39
C HIS A 184 -3.84 -4.72 -16.86
N TYR A 185 -2.94 -5.09 -15.95
CA TYR A 185 -1.70 -5.82 -16.30
C TYR A 185 -2.00 -7.22 -16.89
N ARG A 186 -2.97 -7.94 -16.34
CA ARG A 186 -3.42 -9.24 -16.89
C ARG A 186 -4.02 -9.09 -18.29
N ASN A 187 -4.83 -8.05 -18.52
CA ASN A 187 -5.42 -7.78 -19.82
C ASN A 187 -4.34 -7.37 -20.84
N ALA A 188 -3.43 -6.46 -20.47
CA ALA A 188 -2.33 -6.03 -21.36
C ALA A 188 -1.38 -7.20 -21.72
N THR A 189 -1.04 -8.06 -20.77
CA THR A 189 -0.20 -9.26 -21.03
C THR A 189 -0.94 -10.32 -21.85
N LYS A 190 -2.27 -10.42 -21.73
CA LYS A 190 -3.11 -11.25 -22.61
C LYS A 190 -3.14 -10.69 -24.04
N GLU A 191 -3.45 -9.41 -24.19
CA GLU A 191 -3.49 -8.72 -25.49
C GLU A 191 -2.13 -8.78 -26.20
N GLN A 192 -1.02 -8.62 -25.48
CA GLN A 192 0.32 -8.78 -26.03
C GLN A 192 0.51 -10.18 -26.62
N ARG A 193 0.16 -11.24 -25.88
CA ARG A 193 0.28 -12.63 -26.35
C ARG A 193 -0.64 -12.91 -27.54
N GLU A 194 -1.85 -12.38 -27.55
CA GLU A 194 -2.79 -12.51 -28.68
C GLU A 194 -2.25 -11.80 -29.94
N GLN A 195 -1.63 -10.62 -29.79
CA GLN A 195 -0.95 -9.93 -30.89
C GLN A 195 0.29 -10.68 -31.40
N GLU A 196 1.12 -11.21 -30.49
CA GLU A 196 2.29 -12.02 -30.84
C GLU A 196 1.87 -13.31 -31.57
N GLN A 197 0.85 -14.00 -31.08
CA GLN A 197 0.28 -15.18 -31.73
C GLN A 197 -0.28 -14.85 -33.12
N ALA A 198 -1.08 -13.78 -33.26
CA ALA A 198 -1.61 -13.37 -34.57
C ALA A 198 -0.51 -13.00 -35.58
N ARG A 199 0.59 -12.37 -35.12
CA ARG A 199 1.77 -12.10 -35.96
C ARG A 199 2.47 -13.39 -36.39
N HIS A 200 2.66 -14.34 -35.48
CA HIS A 200 3.27 -15.64 -35.80
C HIS A 200 2.40 -16.49 -36.73
N GLU A 201 1.07 -16.50 -36.54
CA GLU A 201 0.14 -17.16 -37.45
C GLU A 201 0.20 -16.54 -38.85
N GLY A 202 0.24 -15.21 -38.97
CA GLY A 202 0.46 -14.52 -40.24
C GLY A 202 1.80 -14.88 -40.91
N GLN A 203 2.90 -14.90 -40.15
CA GLN A 203 4.21 -15.33 -40.65
C GLN A 203 4.20 -16.79 -41.13
N MET A 204 3.57 -17.70 -40.39
CA MET A 204 3.44 -19.10 -40.81
C MET A 204 2.58 -19.24 -42.08
N GLN A 205 1.49 -18.47 -42.21
CA GLN A 205 0.69 -18.47 -43.44
C GLN A 205 1.49 -17.95 -44.63
N GLN A 206 2.27 -16.88 -44.48
CA GLN A 206 3.16 -16.38 -45.52
C GLN A 206 4.19 -17.44 -45.95
N LEU A 207 4.92 -18.03 -44.99
CA LEU A 207 5.90 -19.08 -45.27
C LEU A 207 5.27 -20.32 -45.93
N GLN A 208 4.03 -20.67 -45.58
CA GLN A 208 3.29 -21.74 -46.26
C GLN A 208 2.91 -21.39 -47.71
N MET A 209 2.60 -20.12 -48.01
CA MET A 209 2.37 -19.67 -49.38
C MET A 209 3.67 -19.66 -50.20
N GLU A 210 4.75 -19.13 -49.64
CA GLU A 210 6.08 -19.12 -50.27
C GLU A 210 6.58 -20.56 -50.54
N LEU A 211 6.40 -21.49 -49.58
CA LEU A 211 6.72 -22.90 -49.76
C LEU A 211 5.91 -23.54 -50.90
N ARG A 212 4.60 -23.29 -50.98
CA ARG A 212 3.75 -23.78 -52.07
C ARG A 212 4.18 -23.20 -53.42
N GLN A 213 4.51 -21.91 -53.47
CA GLN A 213 4.99 -21.25 -54.68
C GLN A 213 6.35 -21.81 -55.13
N ALA A 214 7.28 -22.05 -54.19
CA ALA A 214 8.56 -22.68 -54.47
C ALA A 214 8.40 -24.12 -54.97
N GLN A 215 7.49 -24.90 -54.37
CA GLN A 215 7.15 -26.25 -54.83
C GLN A 215 6.55 -26.26 -56.24
N GLN A 216 5.62 -25.33 -56.55
CA GLN A 216 5.06 -25.18 -57.89
C GLN A 216 6.13 -24.80 -58.92
N SER A 217 7.01 -23.84 -58.58
CA SER A 217 8.15 -23.46 -59.43
C SER A 217 9.12 -24.62 -59.67
N ALA A 218 9.40 -25.42 -58.63
CA ALA A 218 10.25 -26.60 -58.74
C ALA A 218 9.64 -27.69 -59.65
N LEU A 219 8.32 -27.90 -59.59
CA LEU A 219 7.62 -28.80 -60.51
C LEU A 219 7.71 -28.32 -61.97
N VAL A 220 7.47 -27.03 -62.23
CA VAL A 220 7.62 -26.45 -63.59
C VAL A 220 9.06 -26.61 -64.09
N ARG A 221 10.07 -26.35 -63.27
CA ARG A 221 11.48 -26.59 -63.63
C ARG A 221 11.79 -28.07 -63.87
N GLN A 222 11.18 -28.98 -63.12
CA GLN A 222 11.32 -30.42 -63.36
C GLN A 222 10.69 -30.82 -64.70
N ASP A 223 9.50 -30.31 -65.02
CA ASP A 223 8.86 -30.53 -66.32
C ASP A 223 9.72 -30.00 -67.48
N GLU A 224 10.24 -28.77 -67.38
CA GLU A 224 11.20 -28.19 -68.34
C GLU A 224 12.43 -29.10 -68.53
N ILE A 225 13.03 -29.58 -67.44
CA ILE A 225 14.18 -30.50 -67.49
C ILE A 225 13.82 -31.82 -68.18
N THR A 226 12.64 -32.40 -67.93
CA THR A 226 12.23 -33.63 -68.62
C THR A 226 11.94 -33.42 -70.11
N GLN A 227 11.43 -32.25 -70.51
CA GLN A 227 11.26 -31.88 -71.91
C GLN A 227 12.62 -31.76 -72.60
N LEU A 228 13.55 -31.00 -72.00
CA LEU A 228 14.91 -30.86 -72.50
C LEU A 228 15.65 -32.21 -72.59
N HIS A 229 15.45 -33.14 -71.65
CA HIS A 229 16.01 -34.49 -71.77
C HIS A 229 15.45 -35.25 -72.97
N ARG A 230 14.13 -35.23 -73.20
CA ARG A 230 13.50 -35.88 -74.36
C ARG A 230 13.98 -35.28 -75.68
N ASP A 231 14.14 -33.96 -75.75
CA ASP A 231 14.64 -33.31 -76.97
C ASP A 231 16.13 -33.55 -77.20
N ASN A 232 16.95 -33.63 -76.14
CA ASN A 232 18.33 -34.11 -76.25
C ASN A 232 18.41 -35.56 -76.73
N GLU A 233 17.54 -36.46 -76.25
CA GLU A 233 17.48 -37.84 -76.73
C GLU A 233 17.09 -37.91 -78.22
N ARG A 234 16.11 -37.11 -78.66
CA ARG A 234 15.74 -36.98 -80.08
C ARG A 234 16.92 -36.49 -80.92
N LEU A 235 17.54 -35.37 -80.55
CA LEU A 235 18.71 -34.82 -81.24
C LEU A 235 19.89 -35.81 -81.27
N LEU A 236 20.11 -36.60 -80.22
CA LEU A 236 21.10 -37.67 -80.21
C LEU A 236 20.74 -38.82 -81.19
N THR A 237 19.47 -39.18 -81.33
CA THR A 237 19.04 -40.17 -82.33
C THR A 237 19.16 -39.64 -83.76
N GLU A 238 18.81 -38.39 -84.00
CA GLU A 238 18.98 -37.71 -85.30
C GLU A 238 20.46 -37.59 -85.66
N ASN A 239 21.31 -37.18 -84.71
CA ASN A 239 22.75 -37.09 -84.92
C ASN A 239 23.39 -38.46 -85.22
N ARG A 240 22.95 -39.53 -84.53
CA ARG A 240 23.34 -40.90 -84.88
C ARG A 240 22.83 -41.34 -86.24
N GLY A 241 21.66 -40.85 -86.67
CA GLY A 241 21.12 -41.05 -88.02
C GLY A 241 22.00 -40.40 -89.08
N THR A 242 22.24 -39.10 -88.97
CA THR A 242 23.07 -38.33 -89.91
C THR A 242 24.52 -38.81 -89.92
N GLN A 243 25.09 -39.25 -88.79
CA GLN A 243 26.41 -39.91 -88.76
C GLN A 243 26.44 -41.20 -89.59
N ARG A 244 25.37 -42.02 -89.55
CA ARG A 244 25.28 -43.24 -90.38
C ARG A 244 25.13 -42.88 -91.85
N GLU A 245 24.29 -41.92 -92.19
CA GLU A 245 24.13 -41.42 -93.56
C GLU A 245 25.45 -40.86 -94.11
N LEU A 246 26.19 -40.07 -93.31
CA LEU A 246 27.52 -39.59 -93.65
C LEU A 246 28.51 -40.74 -93.85
N SER A 247 28.49 -41.78 -93.02
CA SER A 247 29.36 -42.95 -93.22
C SER A 247 29.02 -43.73 -94.50
N LEU A 248 27.72 -43.89 -94.82
CA LEU A 248 27.26 -44.52 -96.05
C LEU A 248 27.65 -43.71 -97.29
N LEU A 249 27.49 -42.37 -97.24
CA LEU A 249 27.93 -41.48 -98.31
C LEU A 249 29.46 -41.47 -98.47
N GLN A 250 30.21 -41.52 -97.36
CA GLN A 250 31.67 -41.68 -97.42
C GLN A 250 32.09 -43.01 -98.05
N ASP A 251 31.41 -44.11 -97.74
CA ASP A 251 31.73 -45.43 -98.32
C ASP A 251 31.29 -45.53 -99.78
N GLN A 252 30.16 -44.93 -100.16
CA GLN A 252 29.77 -44.75 -101.57
C GLN A 252 30.79 -43.90 -102.33
N LEU A 253 31.29 -42.82 -101.73
CA LEU A 253 32.32 -41.97 -102.33
C LEU A 253 33.65 -42.71 -102.45
N LYS A 254 34.08 -43.48 -101.44
CA LYS A 254 35.24 -44.38 -101.54
C LYS A 254 35.07 -45.40 -102.66
N HIS A 255 33.90 -46.02 -102.79
CA HIS A 255 33.64 -47.01 -103.84
C HIS A 255 33.60 -46.36 -105.24
N SER A 256 33.03 -45.15 -105.35
CA SER A 256 33.06 -44.35 -106.58
C SER A 256 34.49 -43.96 -106.96
N ASN A 257 35.30 -43.53 -106.00
CA ASN A 257 36.71 -43.21 -106.20
C ASN A 257 37.49 -44.47 -106.62
N GLN A 258 37.34 -45.61 -105.93
CA GLN A 258 37.96 -46.88 -106.33
C GLN A 258 37.57 -47.30 -107.75
N ARG A 259 36.30 -47.10 -108.14
CA ARG A 259 35.84 -47.37 -109.50
C ARG A 259 36.43 -46.37 -110.51
N GLN A 260 36.59 -45.11 -110.12
CA GLN A 260 37.26 -44.09 -110.94
C GLN A 260 38.75 -44.40 -111.09
N ASP A 261 39.44 -44.83 -110.04
CA ASP A 261 40.83 -45.28 -110.06
C ASP A 261 40.99 -46.51 -110.96
N GLN A 262 40.09 -47.49 -110.87
CA GLN A 262 40.06 -48.65 -111.79
C GLN A 262 39.83 -48.24 -113.25
N LEU A 263 38.95 -47.26 -113.51
CA LEU A 263 38.72 -46.73 -114.86
C LEU A 263 39.91 -45.92 -115.39
N LEU A 264 40.60 -45.17 -114.53
CA LEU A 264 41.84 -44.47 -114.85
C LEU A 264 42.97 -45.48 -115.11
N GLU A 265 43.05 -46.56 -114.33
CA GLU A 265 44.00 -47.64 -114.57
C GLU A 265 43.71 -48.32 -115.92
N GLN A 266 42.45 -48.66 -116.21
CA GLN A 266 42.04 -49.20 -117.52
C GLN A 266 42.34 -48.24 -118.67
N ALA A 267 42.06 -46.94 -118.51
CA ALA A 267 42.41 -45.93 -119.51
C ALA A 267 43.92 -45.86 -119.73
N SER A 268 44.72 -45.88 -118.65
CA SER A 268 46.19 -45.88 -118.76
C SER A 268 46.73 -47.16 -119.41
N ARG A 269 46.10 -48.32 -119.17
CA ARG A 269 46.40 -49.58 -119.87
C ARG A 269 46.07 -49.46 -121.35
N VAL A 270 44.89 -48.97 -121.73
CA VAL A 270 44.50 -48.76 -123.13
C VAL A 270 45.41 -47.74 -123.82
N ASP A 271 45.82 -46.66 -123.17
CA ASP A 271 46.80 -45.71 -123.72
C ASP A 271 48.21 -46.32 -123.81
N SER A 272 48.59 -47.24 -122.91
CA SER A 272 49.85 -48.00 -123.02
C SER A 272 49.82 -49.02 -124.17
N GLU A 273 48.68 -49.69 -124.40
CA GLU A 273 48.46 -50.58 -125.54
C GLU A 273 48.44 -49.78 -126.85
N ARG A 274 47.77 -48.62 -126.85
CA ARG A 274 47.72 -47.70 -128.00
C ARG A 274 49.10 -47.14 -128.33
N THR A 275 49.89 -46.71 -127.35
CA THR A 275 51.27 -46.22 -127.60
C THR A 275 52.18 -47.36 -128.08
N LEU A 276 52.04 -48.58 -127.53
CA LEU A 276 52.75 -49.75 -128.02
C LEU A 276 52.33 -50.15 -129.45
N LEU A 277 51.05 -50.01 -129.80
CA LEU A 277 50.56 -50.19 -131.17
C LEU A 277 51.03 -49.07 -132.11
N GLN A 278 51.09 -47.82 -131.65
CA GLN A 278 51.67 -46.70 -132.40
C GLN A 278 53.16 -46.91 -132.67
N GLU A 279 53.91 -47.42 -131.69
CA GLU A 279 55.34 -47.70 -131.86
C GLU A 279 55.56 -48.94 -132.76
N ARG A 280 54.72 -49.98 -132.66
CA ARG A 280 54.69 -51.09 -133.64
C ARG A 280 54.36 -50.61 -135.05
N LEU A 281 53.40 -49.70 -135.21
CA LEU A 281 53.06 -49.10 -136.50
C LEU A 281 54.24 -48.27 -137.04
N ARG A 282 54.92 -47.52 -136.18
CA ARG A 282 56.14 -46.78 -136.53
C ARG A 282 57.25 -47.72 -137.00
N VAL A 283 57.50 -48.82 -136.28
CA VAL A 283 58.47 -49.85 -136.69
C VAL A 283 58.07 -50.48 -138.02
N ALA A 284 56.81 -50.90 -138.20
CA ALA A 284 56.35 -51.47 -139.47
C ALA A 284 56.40 -50.47 -140.64
N LEU A 285 56.20 -49.17 -140.40
CA LEU A 285 56.39 -48.12 -141.40
C LEU A 285 57.87 -47.89 -141.73
N LEU A 286 58.77 -47.96 -140.73
CA LEU A 286 60.22 -47.91 -140.95
C LEU A 286 60.70 -49.17 -141.69
N GLU A 287 60.22 -50.36 -141.36
CA GLU A 287 60.47 -51.61 -142.09
C GLU A 287 59.92 -51.54 -143.51
N SER A 288 58.75 -50.93 -143.72
CA SER A 288 58.22 -50.67 -145.07
C SER A 288 59.08 -49.66 -145.84
N GLN A 289 59.65 -48.65 -145.17
CA GLN A 289 60.58 -47.69 -145.77
C GLN A 289 61.93 -48.31 -146.09
N THR A 290 62.51 -49.14 -145.22
CA THR A 290 63.76 -49.85 -145.50
C THR A 290 63.56 -50.95 -146.55
N LEU A 291 62.41 -51.64 -146.58
CA LEU A 291 62.08 -52.54 -147.69
C LEU A 291 61.92 -51.79 -149.02
N LYS A 292 61.32 -50.59 -149.03
CA LYS A 292 61.29 -49.73 -150.23
C LYS A 292 62.69 -49.28 -150.64
N GLN A 293 63.51 -48.81 -149.70
CA GLN A 293 64.91 -48.45 -149.96
C GLN A 293 65.70 -49.65 -150.50
N ASN A 294 65.55 -50.85 -149.93
CA ASN A 294 66.18 -52.07 -150.43
C ASN A 294 65.68 -52.43 -151.85
N VAL A 295 64.40 -52.20 -152.17
CA VAL A 295 63.86 -52.39 -153.54
C VAL A 295 64.41 -51.33 -154.51
N ASP A 296 64.53 -50.08 -154.09
CA ASP A 296 65.12 -48.99 -154.88
C ASP A 296 66.63 -49.20 -155.09
N GLU A 297 67.35 -49.69 -154.08
CA GLU A 297 68.76 -50.11 -154.16
C GLU A 297 68.93 -51.34 -155.06
N GLN A 298 68.05 -52.34 -154.97
CA GLN A 298 68.00 -53.48 -155.91
C GLN A 298 67.70 -53.03 -157.34
N LEU A 299 66.83 -52.04 -157.54
CA LEU A 299 66.58 -51.43 -158.85
C LEU A 299 67.81 -50.69 -159.37
N GLN A 300 68.51 -49.93 -158.51
CA GLN A 300 69.77 -49.27 -158.88
C GLN A 300 70.90 -50.28 -159.19
N LEU A 301 70.98 -51.39 -158.45
CA LEU A 301 71.91 -52.49 -158.69
C LEU A 301 71.61 -53.23 -160.00
N ASN A 302 70.34 -53.47 -160.31
CA ASN A 302 69.95 -54.02 -161.61
C ASN A 302 70.30 -53.02 -162.74
N GLN A 303 70.01 -51.73 -162.57
CA GLN A 303 70.40 -50.70 -163.55
C GLN A 303 71.92 -50.54 -163.71
N SER A 304 72.72 -50.79 -162.67
CA SER A 304 74.19 -50.81 -162.81
C SER A 304 74.66 -52.09 -163.49
N LEU A 305 74.09 -53.24 -163.17
CA LEU A 305 74.39 -54.52 -163.83
C LEU A 305 73.98 -54.50 -165.31
N GLU A 306 72.86 -53.89 -165.68
CA GLU A 306 72.47 -53.64 -167.08
C GLU A 306 73.47 -52.71 -167.80
N LYS A 307 73.99 -51.69 -167.10
CA LYS A 307 75.06 -50.80 -167.62
C LYS A 307 76.41 -51.51 -167.74
N GLU A 308 76.67 -52.56 -166.96
CA GLU A 308 77.86 -53.40 -167.09
C GLU A 308 77.70 -54.48 -168.16
N LEU A 309 76.50 -55.04 -168.32
CA LEU A 309 76.13 -55.94 -169.42
C LEU A 309 76.25 -55.25 -170.78
N THR A 310 75.73 -54.03 -170.91
CA THR A 310 75.86 -53.24 -172.15
C THR A 310 77.31 -52.81 -172.44
N LYS A 311 78.12 -52.50 -171.42
CA LYS A 311 79.57 -52.27 -171.59
C LYS A 311 80.35 -53.51 -172.00
N THR A 312 80.03 -54.67 -171.41
CA THR A 312 80.71 -55.94 -171.73
C THR A 312 80.30 -56.46 -173.11
N GLN A 313 79.05 -56.26 -173.53
CA GLN A 313 78.60 -56.49 -174.91
C GLN A 313 79.35 -55.59 -175.91
N ALA A 314 79.50 -54.29 -175.62
CA ALA A 314 80.26 -53.38 -176.47
C ALA A 314 81.75 -53.79 -176.62
N SER A 315 82.40 -54.23 -175.54
CA SER A 315 83.80 -54.70 -175.60
C SER A 315 83.99 -56.00 -176.40
N LEU A 316 82.93 -56.79 -176.57
CA LEU A 316 82.91 -58.01 -177.36
C LEU A 316 82.72 -57.72 -178.86
N GLU A 317 82.06 -56.62 -179.22
CA GLU A 317 81.92 -56.18 -180.62
C GLU A 317 83.18 -55.50 -181.17
N ASP A 318 83.91 -54.74 -180.34
CA ASP A 318 85.18 -54.10 -180.75
C ASP A 318 86.32 -55.11 -180.97
N SER A 319 86.35 -56.21 -180.20
CA SER A 319 87.37 -57.26 -180.34
C SER A 319 87.18 -58.14 -181.59
N LEU A 320 86.00 -58.14 -182.21
CA LEU A 320 85.71 -58.86 -183.46
C LEU A 320 85.91 -58.02 -184.74
N ARG A 321 86.11 -56.70 -184.62
CA ARG A 321 86.23 -55.79 -185.78
C ARG A 321 87.66 -55.45 -186.22
N LEU A 322 88.69 -55.81 -185.46
CA LEU A 322 90.10 -55.50 -185.75
C LEU A 322 90.89 -56.61 -186.49
N ALA A 323 90.23 -57.69 -186.94
CA ALA A 323 90.90 -58.88 -187.49
C ALA A 323 90.73 -59.11 -189.01
N ALA A 324 90.21 -58.15 -189.80
CA ALA A 324 89.92 -58.39 -191.23
C ALA A 324 90.21 -57.21 -192.19
N THR A 325 91.36 -57.31 -192.90
CA THR A 325 91.69 -56.69 -194.22
C THR A 325 92.02 -55.18 -194.23
N VAL A 326 93.01 -54.63 -194.97
CA VAL A 326 93.77 -55.04 -196.19
C VAL A 326 95.22 -54.48 -196.18
N ALA A 327 96.28 -55.24 -196.56
CA ALA A 327 97.49 -54.78 -197.30
C ALA A 327 98.57 -55.88 -197.53
N ALA A 328 99.49 -55.67 -198.49
CA ALA A 328 100.59 -56.60 -198.87
C ALA A 328 101.78 -55.82 -199.51
N ALA A 329 102.96 -56.38 -199.88
CA ALA A 329 103.35 -57.80 -199.94
C ALA A 329 104.83 -58.15 -199.59
N PRO A 330 105.89 -57.65 -200.27
CA PRO A 330 107.10 -58.48 -200.54
C PRO A 330 108.42 -57.91 -199.94
N ASP A 331 109.53 -58.63 -199.78
CA ASP A 331 109.90 -60.08 -199.85
C ASP A 331 111.33 -60.24 -199.24
N THR A 332 111.97 -61.41 -199.01
CA THR A 332 111.71 -62.86 -199.19
C THR A 332 112.56 -63.65 -198.15
N ALA A 333 112.34 -64.97 -198.01
CA ALA A 333 113.30 -66.00 -197.54
C ALA A 333 113.73 -66.01 -196.04
N LYS A 334 114.02 -67.14 -195.35
CA LYS A 334 113.82 -68.60 -195.58
C LYS A 334 113.99 -69.38 -194.24
N ALA A 335 113.86 -70.72 -194.30
CA ALA A 335 113.86 -71.73 -193.21
C ALA A 335 112.50 -71.83 -192.47
N LYS A 336 111.77 -72.95 -192.40
CA LYS A 336 112.03 -74.42 -192.51
C LYS A 336 112.54 -75.05 -191.21
N ASP A 337 111.95 -76.21 -190.88
CA ASP A 337 112.20 -77.07 -189.70
C ASP A 337 111.65 -76.44 -188.39
N ALA A 338 111.16 -77.18 -187.38
CA ALA A 338 110.76 -78.59 -187.28
C ALA A 338 109.72 -78.74 -186.13
#